data_AF-A0A960T0S2-F1
#
_entry.id   AF-A0A960T0S2-F1
#
_cell.length_a   1.000
_cell.length_b   1.000
_cell.length_c   1.000
_cell.angle_alpha   90.00
_cell.angle_beta   90.00
_cell.angle_gamma   90.00
#
_symmetry.space_group_name_H-M   'P 1'
#
loop_
_entity.id
_entity.type
_entity.pdbx_description
1 polymer ?
#
loop_
_entity_poly.entity_id
_entity_poly.type
_entity_poly.pdbx_seq_one_letter_code
_entity_poly.pdbx_strand_id
1 'polypeptide(L)'
;MNSRPIPCFLLVLVSLTSARAEGFTFESLCERARVLAAKPHRPSPLRLDDFWKSLSYDQHRDIRFQMDKGLWAEDGLPFSIDFFHPGWTAKEMVDIHEVVGGESRPLEFDRSLFDYGKNKIPADVPSPPGYAGWRARCHLNSPDYMDEFLVFLGASYFRAIPKDSPYGLSARGLSINSGLPGVPEEFPVFTRFDLKRPAKDDTSLTAWALL
;
A
#
# COMPACT_ATOMS: atom_id res chain seq x y z
N MET A 1 5.12 41.26 -50.96
CA MET A 1 4.04 40.51 -50.26
C MET A 1 4.70 39.41 -49.43
N ASN A 2 4.99 39.67 -48.16
CA ASN A 2 5.54 38.67 -47.23
C ASN A 2 4.63 38.58 -46.01
N SER A 3 3.75 37.59 -46.00
CA SER A 3 2.87 37.22 -44.90
C SER A 3 3.64 36.37 -43.89
N ARG A 4 3.73 36.86 -42.63
CA ARG A 4 4.24 36.09 -41.48
C ARG A 4 3.11 35.22 -40.90
N PRO A 5 3.35 33.95 -40.55
CA PRO A 5 2.33 33.10 -39.94
C PRO A 5 2.15 33.40 -38.45
N ILE A 6 0.91 33.35 -37.99
CA ILE A 6 0.49 33.52 -36.59
C ILE A 6 0.75 32.20 -35.85
N PRO A 7 1.42 32.18 -34.69
CA PRO A 7 1.59 30.96 -33.91
C PRO A 7 0.28 30.59 -33.21
N CYS A 8 -0.27 29.44 -33.59
CA CYS A 8 -1.40 28.80 -32.93
C CYS A 8 -0.90 28.17 -31.62
N PHE A 9 -1.24 28.77 -30.47
CA PHE A 9 -0.97 28.17 -29.17
C PHE A 9 -1.95 27.01 -28.95
N LEU A 10 -1.43 25.78 -29.00
CA LEU A 10 -2.17 24.58 -28.65
C LEU A 10 -2.32 24.55 -27.12
N LEU A 11 -3.54 24.78 -26.64
CA LEU A 11 -3.88 24.65 -25.22
C LEU A 11 -3.95 23.15 -24.88
N VAL A 12 -2.92 22.61 -24.24
CA VAL A 12 -2.93 21.24 -23.72
C VAL A 12 -3.78 21.23 -22.44
N LEU A 13 -5.02 20.77 -22.56
CA LEU A 13 -5.87 20.43 -21.42
C LEU A 13 -5.29 19.17 -20.75
N VAL A 14 -4.61 19.36 -19.62
CA VAL A 14 -4.23 18.27 -18.73
C VAL A 14 -5.49 17.84 -17.97
N SER A 15 -6.12 16.76 -18.43
CA SER A 15 -7.19 16.10 -17.68
C SER A 15 -6.60 15.45 -16.44
N LEU A 16 -6.75 16.09 -15.28
CA LEU A 16 -6.58 15.45 -13.97
C LEU A 16 -7.66 14.37 -13.85
N THR A 17 -7.28 13.12 -14.09
CA THR A 17 -8.11 11.96 -13.78
C THR A 17 -8.14 11.82 -12.26
N SER A 18 -9.16 12.42 -11.64
CA SER A 18 -9.45 12.15 -10.23
C SER A 18 -9.70 10.64 -10.08
N ALA A 19 -8.93 10.00 -9.21
CA ALA A 19 -9.25 8.69 -8.67
C ALA A 19 -10.76 8.61 -8.36
N ARG A 20 -11.46 7.67 -9.00
CA ARG A 20 -12.92 7.56 -8.89
C ARG A 20 -13.27 6.72 -7.67
N ALA A 21 -14.08 7.30 -6.77
CA ALA A 21 -14.69 6.55 -5.68
C ALA A 21 -15.63 5.47 -6.24
N GLU A 22 -15.50 4.24 -5.75
CA GLU A 22 -16.36 3.10 -6.10
C GLU A 22 -17.20 2.70 -4.89
N GLY A 23 -18.49 2.39 -5.09
CA GLY A 23 -19.30 1.83 -4.00
C GLY A 23 -18.69 0.51 -3.51
N PHE A 24 -18.59 0.34 -2.19
CA PHE A 24 -17.87 -0.77 -1.58
C PHE A 24 -18.71 -1.51 -0.54
N THR A 25 -18.76 -2.84 -0.68
CA THR A 25 -19.18 -3.78 0.37
C THR A 25 -18.27 -5.00 0.38
N PHE A 26 -18.29 -5.78 1.46
CA PHE A 26 -17.52 -7.03 1.53
C PHE A 26 -17.98 -8.04 0.47
N GLU A 27 -19.27 -8.08 0.14
CA GLU A 27 -19.83 -8.92 -0.92
C GLU A 27 -19.29 -8.51 -2.29
N SER A 28 -19.11 -7.21 -2.55
CA SER A 28 -18.51 -6.72 -3.80
C SER A 28 -17.06 -7.18 -3.96
N LEU A 29 -16.31 -7.26 -2.85
CA LEU A 29 -14.95 -7.78 -2.83
C LEU A 29 -14.92 -9.30 -3.03
N CYS A 30 -15.84 -10.02 -2.38
CA CYS A 30 -16.02 -11.46 -2.59
C CYS A 30 -16.36 -11.79 -4.06
N GLU A 31 -17.21 -10.99 -4.69
CA GLU A 31 -17.56 -11.17 -6.10
C GLU A 31 -16.35 -10.92 -7.02
N ARG A 32 -15.55 -9.89 -6.71
CA ARG A 32 -14.28 -9.67 -7.42
C ARG A 32 -13.35 -10.87 -7.32
N ALA A 33 -13.22 -11.46 -6.13
CA ALA A 33 -12.43 -12.69 -5.93
C ALA A 33 -12.98 -13.86 -6.75
N ARG A 34 -14.30 -14.07 -6.76
CA ARG A 34 -14.96 -15.12 -7.57
C ARG A 34 -14.68 -14.96 -9.07
N VAL A 35 -14.77 -13.74 -9.59
CA VAL A 35 -14.51 -13.45 -11.01
C VAL A 35 -13.03 -13.71 -11.38
N LEU A 36 -12.09 -13.42 -10.48
CA LEU A 36 -10.67 -13.70 -10.69
C LEU A 36 -10.37 -15.20 -10.64
N ALA A 37 -10.94 -15.92 -9.67
CA ALA A 37 -10.75 -17.35 -9.50
C ALA A 37 -11.29 -18.17 -10.70
N ALA A 38 -12.26 -17.64 -11.45
CA ALA A 38 -12.81 -18.27 -12.65
C ALA A 38 -11.89 -18.17 -13.89
N LYS A 39 -10.73 -17.54 -13.79
CA LYS A 39 -9.79 -17.32 -14.90
C LYS A 39 -8.40 -17.84 -14.53
N PRO A 40 -7.56 -18.23 -15.50
CA PRO A 40 -6.17 -18.57 -15.22
C PRO A 40 -5.45 -17.42 -14.49
N HIS A 41 -4.71 -17.77 -13.44
CA HIS A 41 -3.94 -16.80 -12.66
C HIS A 41 -2.95 -16.05 -13.57
N ARG A 42 -2.90 -14.73 -13.41
CA ARG A 42 -1.92 -13.87 -14.06
C ARG A 42 -1.24 -13.04 -12.98
N PRO A 43 0.07 -13.22 -12.76
CA PRO A 43 0.78 -12.44 -11.76
C PRO A 43 0.74 -10.96 -12.14
N SER A 44 0.60 -10.10 -11.13
CA SER A 44 0.68 -8.66 -11.32
C SER A 44 2.04 -8.29 -11.93
N PRO A 45 2.09 -7.53 -13.02
CA PRO A 45 3.36 -7.15 -13.62
C PRO A 45 4.14 -6.28 -12.63
N LEU A 46 5.42 -6.58 -12.44
CA LEU A 46 6.31 -5.76 -11.62
C LEU A 46 6.63 -4.43 -12.34
N ARG A 47 5.76 -3.44 -12.14
CA ARG A 47 5.84 -2.09 -12.76
C ARG A 47 6.69 -1.11 -11.95
N LEU A 48 7.75 -1.60 -11.33
CA LEU A 48 8.67 -0.78 -10.54
C LEU A 48 9.89 -0.40 -11.38
N ASP A 49 10.31 0.87 -11.35
CA ASP A 49 11.50 1.34 -12.07
C ASP A 49 12.77 0.61 -11.62
N ASP A 50 13.74 0.44 -12.54
CA ASP A 50 15.01 -0.26 -12.27
C ASP A 50 15.78 0.37 -11.11
N PHE A 51 15.71 1.69 -10.94
CA PHE A 51 16.30 2.38 -9.80
C PHE A 51 15.77 1.84 -8.47
N TRP A 52 14.44 1.76 -8.30
CA TRP A 52 13.84 1.26 -7.06
C TRP A 52 14.07 -0.24 -6.86
N LYS A 53 14.04 -1.02 -7.94
CA LYS A 53 14.30 -2.48 -7.90
C LYS A 53 15.73 -2.82 -7.50
N SER A 54 16.68 -1.91 -7.74
CA SER A 54 18.12 -2.10 -7.50
C SER A 54 18.63 -1.46 -6.21
N LEU A 55 17.73 -0.88 -5.40
CA LEU A 55 18.11 -0.42 -4.05
C LEU A 55 18.78 -1.56 -3.26
N SER A 56 19.95 -1.26 -2.71
CA SER A 56 20.58 -2.10 -1.70
C SER A 56 19.81 -2.08 -0.39
N TYR A 57 20.12 -3.02 0.50
CA TYR A 57 19.55 -3.06 1.85
C TYR A 57 19.72 -1.73 2.59
N ASP A 58 20.92 -1.15 2.58
CA ASP A 58 21.20 0.10 3.29
C ASP A 58 20.42 1.28 2.71
N GLN A 59 20.30 1.34 1.37
CA GLN A 59 19.53 2.37 0.69
C GLN A 59 18.03 2.27 1.01
N HIS A 60 17.45 1.06 0.94
CA HIS A 60 16.04 0.85 1.23
C HIS A 60 15.72 1.10 2.71
N ARG A 61 16.58 0.68 3.64
CA ARG A 61 16.44 0.95 5.08
C ARG A 61 16.51 2.45 5.40
N ASP A 62 17.26 3.23 4.63
CA ASP A 62 17.37 4.68 4.84
C ASP A 62 16.12 5.44 4.41
N ILE A 63 15.22 4.81 3.63
CA ILE A 63 13.91 5.37 3.29
C ILE A 63 12.96 5.14 4.47
N ARG A 64 12.47 6.23 5.07
CA ARG A 64 11.66 6.21 6.29
C ARG A 64 10.33 6.90 6.05
N PHE A 65 9.25 6.25 6.49
CA PHE A 65 7.93 6.87 6.50
C PHE A 65 7.87 7.99 7.55
N GLN A 66 7.26 9.12 7.19
CA GLN A 66 6.99 10.25 8.09
C GLN A 66 5.69 9.97 8.84
N MET A 67 5.80 9.46 10.08
CA MET A 67 4.67 8.98 10.89
C MET A 67 3.57 10.03 11.14
N ASP A 68 3.94 11.31 11.18
CA ASP A 68 3.03 12.44 11.33
C ASP A 68 2.14 12.67 10.09
N LYS A 69 2.52 12.10 8.93
CA LYS A 69 1.76 12.14 7.68
C LYS A 69 1.01 10.84 7.39
N GLY A 70 0.93 9.93 8.36
CA GLY A 70 0.16 8.71 8.23
C GLY A 70 -1.30 8.99 7.86
N LEU A 71 -1.94 8.05 7.16
CA LEU A 71 -3.38 8.14 6.94
C LEU A 71 -4.06 8.23 8.31
N TRP A 72 -4.93 9.22 8.48
CA TRP A 72 -5.66 9.56 9.71
C TRP A 72 -4.83 10.16 10.86
N ALA A 73 -3.52 10.37 10.70
CA ALA A 73 -2.68 10.91 11.77
C ALA A 73 -3.11 12.32 12.21
N GLU A 74 -3.49 13.19 11.26
CA GLU A 74 -3.92 14.57 11.53
C GLU A 74 -5.39 14.68 11.98
N ASP A 75 -6.17 13.60 11.85
CA ASP A 75 -7.62 13.61 12.11
C ASP A 75 -7.98 13.37 13.59
N GLY A 76 -7.00 13.02 14.42
CA GLY A 76 -7.21 12.63 15.82
C GLY A 76 -8.02 11.33 15.96
N LEU A 77 -7.86 10.40 15.01
CA LEU A 77 -8.50 9.08 15.05
C LEU A 77 -7.70 8.09 15.92
N PRO A 78 -8.33 7.01 16.42
CA PRO A 78 -7.67 6.04 17.32
C PRO A 78 -6.58 5.20 16.64
N PHE A 79 -6.50 5.24 15.31
CA PHE A 79 -5.53 4.51 14.51
C PHE A 79 -4.90 5.42 13.46
N SER A 80 -3.63 5.17 13.13
CA SER A 80 -2.98 5.73 11.94
C SER A 80 -2.38 4.62 11.07
N ILE A 81 -2.29 4.86 9.76
CA ILE A 81 -1.69 3.92 8.81
C ILE A 81 -0.43 4.51 8.21
N ASP A 82 0.68 3.78 8.30
CA ASP A 82 1.89 4.06 7.53
C ASP A 82 1.98 3.11 6.33
N PHE A 83 2.62 3.57 5.26
CA PHE A 83 2.84 2.77 4.06
C PHE A 83 4.30 2.33 3.92
N PHE A 84 4.53 1.16 3.31
CA PHE A 84 5.87 0.68 2.98
C PHE A 84 6.28 1.11 1.58
N HIS A 85 7.45 1.73 1.48
CA HIS A 85 8.06 2.06 0.19
C HIS A 85 8.53 0.78 -0.52
N PRO A 86 8.24 0.58 -1.82
CA PRO A 86 8.73 -0.58 -2.55
C PRO A 86 10.21 -0.46 -2.90
N GLY A 87 10.92 -1.59 -2.89
CA GLY A 87 12.36 -1.62 -3.14
C GLY A 87 13.04 -2.80 -2.47
N TRP A 88 14.32 -3.00 -2.79
CA TRP A 88 15.11 -4.12 -2.29
C TRP A 88 14.38 -5.46 -2.45
N THR A 89 13.88 -6.10 -1.39
CA THR A 89 13.11 -7.36 -1.48
C THR A 89 11.61 -7.15 -1.61
N ALA A 90 11.08 -6.00 -1.19
CA ALA A 90 9.67 -5.65 -1.21
C ALA A 90 9.30 -4.94 -2.52
N LYS A 91 9.40 -5.65 -3.65
CA LYS A 91 9.18 -5.07 -4.99
C LYS A 91 7.72 -5.16 -5.45
N GLU A 92 7.02 -6.20 -5.00
CA GLU A 92 5.59 -6.36 -5.26
C GLU A 92 4.81 -5.29 -4.48
N MET A 93 3.80 -4.74 -5.14
CA MET A 93 2.98 -3.66 -4.61
C MET A 93 1.53 -4.13 -4.50
N VAL A 94 0.81 -3.50 -3.59
CA VAL A 94 -0.60 -3.76 -3.33
C VAL A 94 -1.40 -2.51 -3.58
N ASP A 95 -2.61 -2.66 -4.12
CA ASP A 95 -3.55 -1.56 -4.24
C ASP A 95 -4.10 -1.27 -2.83
N ILE A 96 -4.04 -0.01 -2.38
CA ILE A 96 -4.55 0.38 -1.07
C ILE A 96 -5.67 1.39 -1.27
N HIS A 97 -6.78 1.18 -0.60
CA HIS A 97 -7.94 2.04 -0.65
C HIS A 97 -8.37 2.46 0.76
N GLU A 98 -8.87 3.68 0.91
CA GLU A 98 -9.62 4.13 2.08
C GLU A 98 -11.12 3.95 1.81
N VAL A 99 -11.84 3.35 2.76
CA VAL A 99 -13.30 3.24 2.71
C VAL A 99 -13.93 4.27 3.65
N VAL A 100 -14.68 5.21 3.09
CA VAL A 100 -15.41 6.26 3.82
C VAL A 100 -16.86 6.28 3.37
N GLY A 101 -17.81 6.14 4.30
CA GLY A 101 -19.24 6.21 3.98
C GLY A 101 -19.72 5.14 2.97
N GLY A 102 -19.06 3.99 2.91
CA GLY A 102 -19.36 2.93 1.93
C GLY A 102 -18.76 3.16 0.55
N GLU A 103 -17.89 4.16 0.38
CA GLU A 103 -17.13 4.40 -0.84
C GLU A 103 -15.66 4.03 -0.64
N SER A 104 -15.10 3.21 -1.54
CA SER A 104 -13.68 2.89 -1.61
C SER A 104 -12.97 3.88 -2.53
N ARG A 105 -11.91 4.52 -2.01
CA ARG A 105 -11.10 5.53 -2.71
C ARG A 105 -9.65 5.07 -2.75
N PRO A 106 -9.02 4.98 -3.94
CA PRO A 106 -7.64 4.52 -4.02
C PRO A 106 -6.69 5.55 -3.39
N LEU A 107 -5.66 5.06 -2.74
CA LEU A 107 -4.56 5.83 -2.17
C LEU A 107 -3.36 5.70 -3.10
N GLU A 108 -3.14 6.73 -3.90
CA GLU A 108 -2.00 6.79 -4.81
C GLU A 108 -0.67 6.91 -4.05
N PHE A 109 0.41 6.48 -4.68
CA PHE A 109 1.74 6.62 -4.09
C PHE A 109 2.15 8.08 -3.98
N ASP A 110 2.41 8.54 -2.76
CA ASP A 110 2.93 9.88 -2.49
C ASP A 110 4.36 9.81 -1.96
N ARG A 111 5.30 10.35 -2.76
CA ARG A 111 6.72 10.46 -2.40
C ARG A 111 6.92 11.33 -1.16
N SER A 112 6.05 12.30 -0.91
CA SER A 112 6.17 13.28 0.18
C SER A 112 5.98 12.67 1.58
N LEU A 113 5.45 11.44 1.64
CA LEU A 113 5.28 10.65 2.86
C LEU A 113 6.59 9.99 3.33
N PHE A 114 7.66 10.03 2.52
CA PHE A 114 8.92 9.37 2.80
C PHE A 114 10.07 10.37 2.90
N ASP A 115 10.87 10.24 3.96
CA ASP A 115 12.23 10.74 4.00
C ASP A 115 13.14 9.73 3.31
N TYR A 116 13.91 10.16 2.31
CA TYR A 116 14.80 9.30 1.54
C TYR A 116 16.23 9.27 2.09
N GLY A 117 16.51 10.00 3.17
CA GLY A 117 17.81 10.03 3.82
C GLY A 117 18.92 10.46 2.86
N LYS A 118 19.95 9.62 2.71
CA LYS A 118 21.12 9.88 1.87
C LYS A 118 20.94 9.44 0.42
N ASN A 119 19.79 8.85 0.07
CA ASN A 119 19.55 8.36 -1.28
C ASN A 119 19.51 9.52 -2.28
N LYS A 120 20.35 9.44 -3.31
CA LYS A 120 20.33 10.37 -4.44
C LYS A 120 19.43 9.79 -5.52
N ILE A 121 18.21 10.27 -5.59
CA ILE A 121 17.24 9.80 -6.59
C ILE A 121 17.40 10.67 -7.83
N PRO A 122 17.72 10.10 -9.00
CA PRO A 122 17.76 10.84 -10.25
C PRO A 122 16.41 11.50 -10.55
N ALA A 123 16.43 12.67 -11.20
CA ALA A 123 15.24 13.48 -11.43
C ALA A 123 14.24 12.84 -12.41
N ASP A 124 14.72 11.96 -13.29
CA ASP A 124 13.97 11.22 -14.30
C ASP A 124 13.34 9.92 -13.77
N VAL A 125 13.70 9.49 -12.56
CA VAL A 125 13.12 8.28 -11.96
C VAL A 125 11.68 8.57 -11.52
N PRO A 126 10.68 7.87 -12.11
CA PRO A 126 9.29 8.06 -11.74
C PRO A 126 9.03 7.58 -10.31
N SER A 127 8.00 8.12 -9.67
CA SER A 127 7.47 7.54 -8.43
C SER A 127 7.13 6.06 -8.64
N PRO A 128 7.28 5.21 -7.60
CA PRO A 128 6.63 3.91 -7.60
C PRO A 128 5.13 4.03 -7.90
N PRO A 129 4.51 3.07 -8.61
CA PRO A 129 3.08 3.11 -8.93
C PRO A 129 2.17 2.69 -7.77
N GLY A 130 2.73 2.35 -6.61
CA GLY A 130 1.98 1.87 -5.45
C GLY A 130 2.89 1.58 -4.27
N TYR A 131 2.29 1.15 -3.16
CA TYR A 131 2.98 0.82 -1.92
C TYR A 131 3.27 -0.68 -1.84
N ALA A 132 4.36 -1.08 -1.16
CA ALA A 132 4.67 -2.50 -0.96
C ALA A 132 3.79 -3.19 0.10
N GLY A 133 3.12 -2.39 0.92
CA GLY A 133 2.31 -2.86 2.04
C GLY A 133 1.96 -1.69 2.95
N TRP A 134 1.42 -2.01 4.12
CA TRP A 134 1.03 -1.03 5.12
C TRP A 134 1.13 -1.58 6.53
N ARG A 135 1.10 -0.68 7.50
CA ARG A 135 1.05 -0.99 8.93
C ARG A 135 0.10 -0.07 9.66
N ALA A 136 -0.55 -0.58 10.69
CA ALA A 136 -1.38 0.21 11.57
C ALA A 136 -0.66 0.50 12.88
N ARG A 137 -0.93 1.70 13.40
CA ARG A 137 -0.46 2.15 14.71
C ARG A 137 -1.64 2.57 15.59
N CYS A 138 -1.48 2.43 16.90
CA CYS A 138 -2.41 2.94 17.90
C CYS A 138 -1.70 3.22 19.21
N HIS A 139 -2.35 3.93 20.14
CA HIS A 139 -1.86 4.15 21.50
C HIS A 139 -1.98 2.87 22.34
N LEU A 140 -1.16 1.87 22.02
CA LEU A 140 -1.24 0.52 22.60
C LEU A 140 -0.65 0.49 24.02
N ASN A 141 0.55 1.02 24.17
CA ASN A 141 1.31 0.98 25.42
C ASN A 141 1.22 2.31 26.19
N SER A 142 1.13 3.44 25.49
CA SER A 142 1.13 4.79 26.08
C SER A 142 0.22 5.77 25.31
N PRO A 143 -0.40 6.77 25.99
CA PRO A 143 -1.11 7.85 25.32
C PRO A 143 -0.21 8.78 24.51
N ASP A 144 1.11 8.77 24.71
CA ASP A 144 2.03 9.72 24.06
C ASP A 144 2.64 9.21 22.75
N TYR A 145 2.50 7.92 22.46
CA TYR A 145 3.11 7.28 21.30
C TYR A 145 2.17 6.26 20.66
N MET A 146 2.05 6.31 19.33
CA MET A 146 1.33 5.28 18.57
C MET A 146 2.29 4.15 18.19
N ASP A 147 2.17 3.04 18.90
CA ASP A 147 2.86 1.79 18.64
C ASP A 147 2.35 1.15 17.35
N GLU A 148 3.26 0.67 16.51
CA GLU A 148 2.92 -0.23 15.40
C GLU A 148 2.39 -1.54 15.99
N PHE A 149 1.16 -1.96 15.63
CA PHE A 149 0.55 -3.17 16.18
C PHE A 149 0.15 -4.21 15.14
N LEU A 150 0.13 -3.86 13.85
CA LEU A 150 -0.29 -4.72 12.75
C LEU A 150 0.48 -4.33 11.47
N VAL A 151 1.05 -5.31 10.78
CA VAL A 151 1.88 -5.11 9.58
C VAL A 151 1.50 -6.11 8.50
N PHE A 152 1.26 -5.62 7.28
CA PHE A 152 1.12 -6.42 6.06
C PHE A 152 2.25 -6.07 5.10
N LEU A 153 3.13 -7.04 4.80
CA LEU A 153 4.25 -6.85 3.88
C LEU A 153 4.76 -8.20 3.35
N GLY A 154 4.71 -8.35 2.03
CA GLY A 154 5.22 -9.53 1.32
C GLY A 154 4.23 -10.70 1.30
N ALA A 155 3.96 -11.22 0.09
CA ALA A 155 2.98 -12.28 -0.17
C ALA A 155 1.68 -12.08 0.65
N SER A 156 1.19 -13.11 1.34
CA SER A 156 0.03 -13.03 2.22
C SER A 156 0.41 -12.98 3.70
N TYR A 157 1.65 -12.58 4.02
CA TYR A 157 2.11 -12.52 5.40
C TYR A 157 1.61 -11.28 6.12
N PHE A 158 1.36 -11.45 7.41
CA PHE A 158 1.14 -10.33 8.32
C PHE A 158 1.66 -10.66 9.72
N ARG A 159 1.91 -9.62 10.51
CA ARG A 159 2.29 -9.73 11.92
C ARG A 159 1.41 -8.81 12.74
N ALA A 160 1.09 -9.22 13.95
CA ALA A 160 0.44 -8.37 14.94
C ALA A 160 1.16 -8.52 16.28
N ILE A 161 1.12 -7.46 17.10
CA ILE A 161 1.61 -7.50 18.47
C ILE A 161 0.49 -7.15 19.46
N PRO A 162 0.41 -7.85 20.60
CA PRO A 162 -0.40 -7.39 21.72
C PRO A 162 0.35 -6.32 22.52
N LYS A 163 -0.38 -5.67 23.43
CA LYS A 163 0.18 -4.73 24.40
C LYS A 163 1.34 -5.37 25.19
N ASP A 164 2.38 -4.58 25.45
CA ASP A 164 3.56 -4.95 26.23
C ASP A 164 4.35 -6.16 25.70
N SER A 165 4.27 -6.42 24.38
CA SER A 165 4.98 -7.54 23.73
C SER A 165 5.73 -7.11 22.47
N PRO A 166 6.94 -7.65 22.22
CA PRO A 166 7.62 -7.46 20.95
C PRO A 166 6.98 -8.33 19.84
N TYR A 167 7.44 -8.13 18.59
CA TYR A 167 7.11 -9.02 17.48
C TYR A 167 7.53 -10.47 17.78
N GLY A 168 6.59 -11.38 17.54
CA GLY A 168 6.80 -12.81 17.52
C GLY A 168 6.68 -13.37 16.10
N LEU A 169 5.83 -14.39 15.97
CA LEU A 169 5.60 -15.11 14.71
C LEU A 169 4.83 -14.27 13.69
N SER A 170 5.02 -14.60 12.41
CA SER A 170 4.15 -14.15 11.33
C SER A 170 2.99 -15.12 11.13
N ALA A 171 1.84 -14.58 10.76
CA ALA A 171 0.74 -15.34 10.18
C ALA A 171 0.74 -15.20 8.64
N ARG A 172 -0.03 -16.06 7.96
CA ARG A 172 -0.30 -15.97 6.52
C ARG A 172 -1.80 -16.02 6.28
N GLY A 173 -2.29 -15.31 5.27
CA GLY A 173 -3.68 -15.37 4.83
C GLY A 173 -4.06 -16.75 4.28
N LEU A 174 -3.14 -17.39 3.54
CA LEU A 174 -3.33 -18.74 3.01
C LEU A 174 -1.99 -19.46 2.87
N SER A 175 -2.00 -20.77 3.07
CA SER A 175 -0.83 -21.64 2.88
C SER A 175 -1.19 -22.78 1.93
N ILE A 176 -0.40 -22.97 0.87
CA ILE A 176 -0.67 -23.96 -0.17
C ILE A 176 0.58 -24.82 -0.36
N ASN A 177 0.41 -26.14 -0.29
CA ASN A 177 1.48 -27.14 -0.47
C ASN A 177 2.67 -27.02 0.50
N SER A 178 2.51 -26.31 1.62
CA SER A 178 3.58 -26.08 2.59
C SER A 178 4.06 -27.40 3.22
N GLY A 179 5.35 -27.68 3.10
CA GLY A 179 6.00 -28.85 3.72
C GLY A 179 5.73 -30.19 3.03
N LEU A 180 5.10 -30.20 1.84
CA LEU A 180 4.81 -31.44 1.12
C LEU A 180 6.04 -31.96 0.36
N PRO A 181 6.45 -33.24 0.55
CA PRO A 181 7.58 -33.81 -0.18
C PRO A 181 7.35 -33.83 -1.69
N GLY A 182 8.30 -33.27 -2.45
CA GLY A 182 8.26 -33.29 -3.91
C GLY A 182 7.24 -32.34 -4.56
N VAL A 183 6.52 -31.52 -3.78
CA VAL A 183 5.57 -30.53 -4.28
C VAL A 183 6.08 -29.13 -3.90
N PRO A 184 6.27 -28.20 -4.87
CA PRO A 184 6.64 -26.83 -4.56
C PRO A 184 5.59 -26.13 -3.70
N GLU A 185 6.04 -25.40 -2.68
CA GLU A 185 5.17 -24.50 -1.93
C GLU A 185 4.75 -23.32 -2.81
N GLU A 186 3.48 -22.95 -2.72
CA GLU A 186 2.95 -21.75 -3.38
C GLU A 186 2.74 -20.65 -2.33
N PHE A 187 3.05 -19.41 -2.70
CA PHE A 187 2.95 -18.24 -1.83
C PHE A 187 1.89 -17.27 -2.37
N PRO A 188 0.61 -17.41 -1.96
CA PRO A 188 -0.43 -16.47 -2.33
C PRO A 188 -0.11 -15.06 -1.84
N VAL A 189 -0.50 -14.06 -2.63
CA VAL A 189 -0.13 -12.65 -2.43
C VAL A 189 -1.39 -11.83 -2.20
N PHE A 190 -1.41 -10.99 -1.15
CA PHE A 190 -2.45 -9.96 -1.07
C PHE A 190 -2.23 -8.93 -2.18
N THR A 191 -3.25 -8.68 -2.99
CA THR A 191 -3.15 -7.77 -4.14
C THR A 191 -3.84 -6.43 -3.91
N ARG A 192 -4.82 -6.40 -3.01
CA ARG A 192 -5.59 -5.19 -2.66
C ARG A 192 -5.99 -5.19 -1.20
N PHE A 193 -6.01 -4.00 -0.60
CA PHE A 193 -6.57 -3.70 0.72
C PHE A 193 -7.58 -2.57 0.65
N ASP A 194 -8.70 -2.74 1.34
CA ASP A 194 -9.72 -1.71 1.59
C ASP A 194 -9.76 -1.43 3.10
N LEU A 195 -9.23 -0.26 3.50
CA LEU A 195 -9.07 0.15 4.89
C LEU A 195 -10.26 1.03 5.30
N LYS A 196 -11.09 0.54 6.22
CA LYS A 196 -12.24 1.31 6.70
C LYS A 196 -11.77 2.43 7.62
N ARG A 197 -12.15 3.68 7.30
CA ARG A 197 -11.92 4.81 8.20
C ARG A 197 -12.65 4.58 9.53
N PRO A 198 -11.95 4.58 10.68
CA PRO A 198 -12.57 4.42 11.98
C PRO A 198 -13.33 5.69 12.41
N ALA A 199 -14.31 5.54 13.28
CA ALA A 199 -14.86 6.65 14.06
C ALA A 199 -13.90 7.01 15.22
N LYS A 200 -14.09 8.19 15.82
CA LYS A 200 -13.23 8.68 16.92
C LYS A 200 -13.20 7.76 18.14
N ASP A 201 -14.33 7.12 18.43
CA ASP A 201 -14.49 6.25 19.61
C ASP A 201 -14.34 4.76 19.27
N ASP A 202 -13.96 4.42 18.04
CA ASP A 202 -13.77 3.03 17.64
C ASP A 202 -12.58 2.40 18.37
N THR A 203 -12.77 1.17 18.85
CA THR A 203 -11.72 0.37 19.52
C THR A 203 -11.17 -0.75 18.63
N SER A 204 -11.57 -0.78 17.36
CA SER A 204 -11.12 -1.76 16.38
C SER A 204 -10.87 -1.12 15.03
N LEU A 205 -9.90 -1.68 14.31
CA LEU A 205 -9.60 -1.35 12.91
C LEU A 205 -10.18 -2.44 12.02
N THR A 206 -10.87 -2.05 10.95
CA THR A 206 -11.39 -3.00 9.94
C THR A 206 -10.65 -2.81 8.62
N ALA A 207 -10.09 -3.89 8.09
CA ALA A 207 -9.50 -3.95 6.76
C ALA A 207 -10.00 -5.20 6.04
N TRP A 208 -10.30 -5.07 4.74
CA TRP A 208 -10.57 -6.21 3.87
C TRP A 208 -9.43 -6.36 2.87
N ALA A 209 -9.16 -7.59 2.44
CA ALA A 209 -8.07 -7.87 1.52
C ALA A 209 -8.51 -8.84 0.41
N LEU A 210 -7.96 -8.63 -0.78
CA LEU A 210 -8.06 -9.56 -1.91
C LEU A 210 -6.77 -10.38 -1.99
N LEU A 211 -6.92 -11.70 -2.05
CA LEU A 211 -5.85 -12.70 -2.18
C LEU A 211 -6.12 -13.58 -3.41
#